data_AF-A0A4V1MZV7-F1
#
_entry.id   AF-A0A4V1MZV7-F1
#
_cell.length_a   1.000
_cell.length_b   1.000
_cell.length_c   1.000
_cell.angle_alpha   90.00
_cell.angle_beta   90.00
_cell.angle_gamma   90.00
#
_symmetry.space_group_name_H-M   'P 1'
#
loop_
_entity.id
_entity.type
_entity.pdbx_description
1 polymer ?
#
loop_
_entity_poly.entity_id
_entity_poly.type
_entity_poly.pdbx_seq_one_letter_code
_entity_poly.pdbx_strand_id
1 'polypeptide(L)'
;MKKDNRRNFIQKLGVTVGATALLDTESIASVARMHSGKDLERSEFLNNYENWINQYIEVVEKEKSDQNNLANKHRIMELSDQAKNWQEKIALYLNDDAFKKRYIQLSMRLSDSINRELEA
;
A
#
# COMPACT_ATOMS: atom_id res chain seq x y z
N MET A 1 -13.22 -10.83 -10.45
CA MET A 1 -12.93 -9.41 -10.80
C MET A 1 -11.98 -9.37 -12.01
N LYS A 2 -12.24 -8.57 -13.06
CA LYS A 2 -11.37 -8.51 -14.26
C LYS A 2 -9.95 -8.05 -13.87
N LYS A 3 -8.91 -8.56 -14.55
CA LYS A 3 -7.48 -8.26 -14.32
C LYS A 3 -7.22 -6.73 -14.25
N ASP A 4 -7.99 -5.96 -15.02
CA ASP A 4 -7.95 -4.50 -15.06
C ASP A 4 -8.37 -3.80 -13.76
N ASN A 5 -9.33 -4.34 -13.00
CA ASN A 5 -9.80 -3.70 -11.77
C ASN A 5 -8.77 -3.82 -10.63
N ARG A 6 -8.03 -4.94 -10.57
CA ARG A 6 -6.94 -5.12 -9.59
C ARG A 6 -5.77 -4.20 -9.91
N ARG A 7 -5.34 -4.17 -11.18
CA ARG A 7 -4.25 -3.29 -11.64
C ARG A 7 -4.58 -1.81 -11.46
N ASN A 8 -5.80 -1.37 -11.81
CA ASN A 8 -6.25 0.00 -11.57
C ASN A 8 -6.32 0.35 -10.08
N PHE A 9 -6.72 -0.60 -9.24
CA PHE A 9 -6.77 -0.39 -7.79
C PHE A 9 -5.36 -0.17 -7.22
N ILE A 10 -4.38 -0.99 -7.60
CA ILE A 10 -2.98 -0.87 -7.17
C ILE A 10 -2.31 0.39 -7.75
N GLN A 11 -2.67 0.79 -8.97
CA GLN A 11 -2.28 2.09 -9.53
C GLN A 11 -2.87 3.27 -8.73
N LYS A 12 -4.14 3.19 -8.32
CA LYS A 12 -4.79 4.20 -7.47
C LYS A 12 -4.21 4.28 -6.05
N LEU A 13 -3.71 3.17 -5.52
CA LEU A 13 -2.95 3.16 -4.27
C LEU A 13 -1.54 3.74 -4.40
N GLY A 14 -1.10 4.11 -5.61
CA GLY A 14 0.26 4.55 -5.85
C GLY A 14 1.28 3.43 -5.61
N VAL A 15 0.92 2.16 -5.72
CA VAL A 15 1.89 1.07 -5.51
C VAL A 15 2.63 0.76 -6.81
N THR A 16 1.96 0.76 -7.97
CA THR A 16 2.61 0.54 -9.28
C THR A 16 3.31 1.77 -9.84
N VAL A 17 2.89 2.97 -9.43
CA VAL A 17 3.50 4.25 -9.86
C VAL A 17 4.26 4.91 -8.72
N GLY A 18 3.82 4.81 -7.47
CA GLY A 18 4.51 5.44 -6.34
C GLY A 18 5.73 4.67 -5.84
N ALA A 19 5.84 3.34 -6.00
CA ALA A 19 7.12 2.67 -5.72
C ALA A 19 8.21 3.09 -6.73
N THR A 20 7.88 3.10 -8.03
CA THR A 20 8.77 3.54 -9.12
C THR A 20 9.01 5.05 -9.12
N ALA A 21 7.98 5.88 -8.90
CA ALA A 21 8.14 7.32 -8.81
C ALA A 21 8.85 7.76 -7.52
N LEU A 22 8.75 7.01 -6.40
CA LEU A 22 9.57 7.28 -5.20
C LEU A 22 11.02 6.84 -5.37
N LEU A 23 11.29 5.88 -6.25
CA LEU A 23 12.66 5.53 -6.68
C LEU A 23 13.22 6.61 -7.62
N ASP A 24 12.38 7.27 -8.42
CA ASP A 24 12.78 8.37 -9.32
C ASP A 24 12.72 9.80 -8.70
N THR A 25 12.13 9.98 -7.52
CA THR A 25 12.06 11.29 -6.83
C THR A 25 13.10 11.40 -5.71
N GLU A 26 14.35 11.63 -6.11
CA GLU A 26 15.41 12.20 -5.26
C GLU A 26 15.16 13.67 -4.87
N SER A 27 14.03 14.29 -5.27
CA SER A 27 13.86 15.74 -5.27
C SER A 27 12.74 16.30 -4.38
N ILE A 28 12.50 15.75 -3.18
CA ILE A 28 11.69 16.46 -2.17
C ILE A 28 12.57 16.75 -0.95
N ALA A 29 13.36 17.82 -1.09
CA ALA A 29 14.13 18.40 -0.01
C ALA A 29 13.34 19.53 0.67
N SER A 30 13.40 19.52 2.01
CA SER A 30 13.18 20.61 2.95
C SER A 30 11.75 21.00 3.34
N VAL A 31 11.23 20.42 4.43
CA VAL A 31 10.59 21.18 5.52
C VAL A 31 10.95 20.54 6.88
N ALA A 32 11.32 21.40 7.82
CA ALA A 32 12.00 21.11 9.07
C ALA A 32 11.18 20.40 10.17
N ARG A 33 11.92 19.60 10.96
CA ARG A 33 11.85 19.29 12.40
C ARG A 33 10.59 19.67 13.21
N MET A 34 9.91 18.64 13.69
CA MET A 34 9.35 18.49 15.06
C MET A 34 9.16 16.97 15.30
N HIS A 35 10.00 16.35 16.14
CA HIS A 35 10.26 14.89 16.18
C HIS A 35 10.00 14.27 17.56
N SER A 36 8.74 14.11 17.97
CA SER A 36 8.42 13.12 19.01
C SER A 36 6.96 12.67 18.96
N GLY A 37 6.01 13.59 18.78
CA GLY A 37 4.60 13.24 18.64
C GLY A 37 4.26 12.52 17.32
N LYS A 38 4.95 12.89 16.23
CA LYS A 38 4.73 12.29 14.90
C LYS A 38 5.29 10.88 14.77
N ASP A 39 6.23 10.46 15.62
CA ASP A 39 6.88 9.16 15.49
C ASP A 39 5.95 8.02 15.91
N LEU A 40 5.12 8.25 16.93
CA LEU A 40 4.07 7.31 17.30
C LEU A 40 3.02 7.19 16.18
N GLU A 41 2.52 8.31 15.66
CA GLU A 41 1.53 8.31 14.56
C GLU A 41 2.07 7.63 13.29
N ARG A 42 3.34 7.88 12.94
CA ARG A 42 4.03 7.23 11.82
C ARG A 42 4.13 5.72 12.03
N SER A 43 4.52 5.30 13.24
CA SER A 43 4.63 3.87 13.60
C SER A 43 3.27 3.19 13.57
N GLU A 44 2.23 3.83 14.12
CA GLU A 44 0.86 3.33 14.08
C GLU A 44 0.35 3.23 12.64
N PHE A 45 0.63 4.24 11.80
CA PHE A 45 0.31 4.17 10.39
C PHE A 45 0.99 2.98 9.71
N LEU A 46 2.29 2.78 9.92
CA LEU A 46 3.03 1.65 9.32
C LEU A 46 2.50 0.30 9.79
N ASN A 47 2.15 0.16 11.06
CA ASN A 47 1.54 -1.06 11.60
C ASN A 47 0.17 -1.33 10.95
N ASN A 48 -0.67 -0.30 10.82
CA ASN A 48 -1.95 -0.41 10.15
C ASN A 48 -1.80 -0.74 8.66
N TYR A 49 -0.84 -0.11 7.99
CA TYR A 49 -0.50 -0.36 6.59
C TYR A 49 -0.01 -1.79 6.38
N GLU A 50 0.87 -2.30 7.25
CA GLU A 50 1.35 -3.67 7.22
C GLU A 50 0.24 -4.69 7.44
N ASN A 51 -0.63 -4.47 8.43
CA ASN A 51 -1.76 -5.35 8.70
C ASN A 51 -2.73 -5.40 7.51
N TRP A 52 -3.01 -4.24 6.91
CA TRP A 52 -3.83 -4.17 5.70
C TRP A 52 -3.19 -4.89 4.52
N ILE A 53 -1.86 -4.80 4.32
CA ILE A 53 -1.16 -5.56 3.28
C ILE A 53 -1.38 -7.05 3.50
N ASN A 54 -1.23 -7.54 4.73
CA ASN A 54 -1.43 -8.95 5.04
C ASN A 54 -2.87 -9.40 4.72
N GLN A 55 -3.86 -8.59 5.09
CA GLN A 55 -5.26 -8.87 4.79
C GLN A 55 -5.55 -8.82 3.29
N TYR A 56 -4.94 -7.87 2.56
CA TYR A 56 -5.10 -7.76 1.11
C TYR A 56 -4.53 -8.99 0.40
N ILE A 57 -3.35 -9.45 0.82
CA ILE A 57 -2.74 -10.68 0.30
C ILE A 57 -3.66 -11.87 0.54
N GLU A 58 -4.18 -12.03 1.77
CA GLU A 58 -5.08 -13.13 2.11
C GLU A 58 -6.34 -13.17 1.23
N VAL A 59 -7.02 -12.03 1.04
CA VAL A 59 -8.24 -11.99 0.22
C VAL A 59 -7.95 -12.19 -1.26
N VAL A 60 -6.79 -11.76 -1.74
CA VAL A 60 -6.36 -12.02 -3.12
C VAL A 60 -6.10 -13.52 -3.32
N GLU A 61 -5.39 -14.16 -2.39
CA GLU A 61 -5.19 -15.62 -2.42
C GLU A 61 -6.52 -16.37 -2.36
N LYS A 62 -7.45 -15.95 -1.50
CA LYS A 62 -8.78 -16.56 -1.39
C LYS A 62 -9.62 -16.39 -2.65
N GLU A 63 -9.52 -15.25 -3.34
CA GLU A 63 -10.17 -15.03 -4.63
C GLU A 63 -9.63 -16.01 -5.70
N LYS A 64 -8.37 -16.47 -5.60
CA LYS A 64 -7.82 -17.47 -6.52
C LYS A 64 -8.51 -18.82 -6.35
N SER A 65 -8.70 -19.24 -5.10
CA SER A 65 -9.31 -20.52 -4.77
C SER A 65 -10.83 -20.53 -4.99
N ASP A 66 -11.51 -19.39 -4.77
CA ASP A 66 -12.95 -19.26 -4.92
C ASP A 66 -13.35 -17.86 -5.44
N GLN A 67 -13.47 -17.77 -6.77
CA GLN A 67 -13.83 -16.53 -7.47
C GLN A 67 -15.30 -16.12 -7.29
N ASN A 68 -16.16 -16.96 -6.71
CA ASN A 68 -17.57 -16.65 -6.50
C ASN A 68 -17.88 -16.27 -5.05
N ASN A 69 -16.86 -16.24 -4.19
CA ASN A 69 -17.00 -15.84 -2.81
C ASN A 69 -17.41 -14.36 -2.67
N LEU A 70 -18.70 -14.12 -2.47
CA LEU A 70 -19.23 -12.76 -2.32
C LEU A 70 -18.64 -12.03 -1.11
N ALA A 71 -18.42 -12.74 0.00
CA ALA A 71 -17.81 -12.15 1.20
C ALA A 71 -16.38 -11.69 0.91
N ASN A 72 -15.61 -12.46 0.14
CA ASN A 72 -14.26 -12.09 -0.27
C ASN A 72 -14.25 -10.85 -1.18
N LYS A 73 -15.18 -10.78 -2.14
CA LYS A 73 -15.34 -9.59 -3.01
C LYS A 73 -15.70 -8.34 -2.22
N HIS A 74 -16.62 -8.46 -1.26
CA HIS A 74 -16.95 -7.36 -0.35
C HIS A 74 -15.73 -6.93 0.45
N ARG A 75 -14.95 -7.87 0.98
CA ARG A 75 -13.74 -7.55 1.73
C ARG A 75 -12.70 -6.82 0.90
N ILE A 76 -12.50 -7.22 -0.36
CA ILE A 76 -11.63 -6.50 -1.30
C ILE A 76 -12.11 -5.05 -1.50
N MET A 77 -13.43 -4.83 -1.63
CA MET A 77 -13.99 -3.48 -1.75
C MET A 77 -13.78 -2.64 -0.48
N GLU A 78 -13.96 -3.22 0.71
CA GLU A 78 -13.72 -2.53 1.99
C GLU A 78 -12.26 -2.13 2.15
N LEU A 79 -11.33 -3.06 1.90
CA LEU A 79 -9.89 -2.78 1.92
C LEU A 79 -9.55 -1.69 0.90
N SER A 80 -10.27 -1.67 -0.22
CA SER A 80 -10.11 -0.63 -1.24
C SER A 80 -10.54 0.76 -0.79
N ASP A 81 -11.60 0.83 0.01
CA ASP A 81 -12.09 2.09 0.55
C ASP A 81 -11.17 2.66 1.63
N GLN A 82 -10.67 1.80 2.52
CA GLN A 82 -9.76 2.18 3.62
C GLN A 82 -8.53 2.93 3.12
N ALA A 83 -8.02 2.54 1.96
CA ALA A 83 -6.77 3.05 1.44
C ALA A 83 -6.91 4.35 0.62
N LYS A 84 -8.14 4.83 0.34
CA LYS A 84 -8.39 6.09 -0.37
C LYS A 84 -7.75 7.31 0.32
N ASN A 85 -7.70 7.31 1.65
CA ASN A 85 -7.23 8.44 2.45
C ASN A 85 -5.76 8.30 2.88
N TRP A 86 -5.05 7.30 2.37
CA TRP A 86 -3.66 7.05 2.77
C TRP A 86 -2.66 7.90 2.02
N GLN A 87 -2.98 8.29 0.79
CA GLN A 87 -2.08 9.08 -0.05
C GLN A 87 -1.63 10.37 0.64
N GLU A 88 -2.56 11.09 1.28
CA GLU A 88 -2.26 12.33 2.02
C GLU A 88 -1.35 12.08 3.23
N LYS A 89 -1.61 11.02 4.00
CA LYS A 89 -0.80 10.64 5.16
C LYS A 89 0.60 10.19 4.76
N ILE A 90 0.70 9.42 3.68
CA ILE A 90 1.99 8.98 3.12
C ILE A 90 2.79 10.20 2.70
N ALA A 91 2.21 11.13 1.92
CA ALA A 91 2.89 12.35 1.51
C ALA A 91 3.40 13.18 2.70
N LEU A 92 2.62 13.26 3.78
CA LEU A 92 3.02 13.94 5.01
C LEU A 92 4.20 13.27 5.72
N TYR A 93 4.24 11.93 5.72
CA TYR A 93 5.21 11.15 6.49
C TYR A 93 6.47 10.77 5.70
N LEU A 94 6.48 10.88 4.38
CA LEU A 94 7.62 10.55 3.50
C LEU A 94 8.89 11.38 3.76
N ASN A 95 8.78 12.50 4.48
CA ASN A 95 9.91 13.32 4.92
C ASN A 95 10.78 12.64 6.01
N ASP A 96 10.31 11.52 6.56
CA ASP A 96 11.04 10.73 7.56
C ASP A 96 11.69 9.51 6.90
N ASP A 97 13.01 9.40 6.98
CA ASP A 97 13.77 8.35 6.28
C ASP A 97 13.43 6.94 6.79
N ALA A 98 13.20 6.78 8.09
CA ALA A 98 12.85 5.50 8.68
C ALA A 98 11.46 5.05 8.22
N PHE A 99 10.50 5.98 8.23
CA PHE A 99 9.17 5.75 7.68
C PHE A 99 9.23 5.40 6.20
N LYS A 100 9.91 6.22 5.39
CA LYS A 100 10.05 6.04 3.94
C LYS A 100 10.61 4.66 3.62
N LYS A 101 11.70 4.26 4.30
CA LYS A 101 12.31 2.94 4.12
C LYS A 101 11.34 1.80 4.42
N ARG A 102 10.64 1.86 5.56
CA ARG A 102 9.68 0.81 5.95
C ARG A 102 8.47 0.75 5.02
N TYR A 103 7.93 1.92 4.65
CA TYR A 103 6.84 2.03 3.70
C TYR A 103 7.21 1.38 2.35
N ILE A 104 8.36 1.73 1.77
CA ILE A 104 8.84 1.15 0.50
C ILE A 104 8.98 -0.38 0.62
N GLN A 105 9.57 -0.90 1.71
CA GLN A 105 9.69 -2.34 1.93
C GLN A 105 8.34 -3.05 1.95
N LEU A 106 7.36 -2.48 2.65
CA LEU A 106 6.00 -3.03 2.72
C LEU A 106 5.29 -2.98 1.36
N SER A 107 5.41 -1.86 0.64
CA SER A 107 4.84 -1.72 -0.72
C SER A 107 5.48 -2.68 -1.72
N MET A 108 6.78 -2.96 -1.61
CA MET A 108 7.46 -3.98 -2.42
C MET A 108 6.89 -5.38 -2.13
N ARG A 109 6.70 -5.74 -0.85
CA ARG A 109 6.10 -7.04 -0.48
C ARG A 109 4.70 -7.21 -1.08
N LEU A 110 3.89 -6.16 -1.02
CA LEU A 110 2.58 -6.14 -1.66
C LEU A 110 2.71 -6.30 -3.17
N SER A 111 3.60 -5.54 -3.82
CA SER A 111 3.84 -5.65 -5.26
C SER A 111 4.29 -7.05 -5.65
N ASP A 112 5.18 -7.69 -4.90
CA ASP A 112 5.68 -9.05 -5.21
C ASP A 112 4.59 -10.11 -5.07
N SER A 113 3.77 -9.99 -4.03
CA SER A 113 2.63 -10.90 -3.81
C SER A 113 1.61 -10.84 -4.94
N ILE A 114 1.48 -9.67 -5.58
CA ILE A 114 0.55 -9.44 -6.68
C ILE A 114 1.21 -9.64 -8.06
N ASN A 115 2.50 -9.33 -8.23
CA ASN A 115 3.22 -9.48 -9.51
C ASN A 115 3.64 -10.92 -9.78
N ARG A 116 3.80 -11.77 -8.75
CA ARG A 116 3.81 -13.24 -8.96
C ARG A 116 2.56 -13.74 -9.70
N GLU A 117 1.49 -12.94 -9.82
CA GLU A 117 0.31 -13.21 -10.65
C GLU A 117 0.44 -12.79 -12.14
N LEU A 118 1.54 -12.15 -12.56
CA LEU A 118 1.74 -11.73 -13.96
C LEU A 118 2.61 -12.68 -14.78
N GLU A 119 3.45 -13.49 -14.12
CA GLU A 119 4.38 -14.44 -14.77
C GLU A 119 3.95 -15.91 -14.68
N ALA A 120 2.89 -16.23 -13.92
CA ALA A 120 2.28 -17.55 -13.81
C ALA A 120 0.91 -17.61 -14.51
#